data_AF-A0A382FB43-F1
#
_entry.id   AF-A0A382FB43-F1
#
_cell.length_a   1.000
_cell.length_b   1.000
_cell.length_c   1.000
_cell.angle_alpha   90.00
_cell.angle_beta   90.00
_cell.angle_gamma   90.00
#
_symmetry.space_group_name_H-M   'P 1'
#
loop_
_entity.id
_entity.type
_entity.pdbx_description
1 polymer ?
#
loop_
_entity_poly.entity_id
_entity_poly.type
_entity_poly.pdbx_seq_one_letter_code
_entity_poly.pdbx_strand_id
1 'polypeptide(L)' 'MEDGWLTPDSKISIVVPCYNEEECLTALAREMKLALAPLDYNWEVLLI' A
#
# COMPACT_ATOMS: atom_id res chain seq x y z
N MET A 1 1.41 12.34 22.65
CA MET A 1 0.59 11.85 21.53
C MET A 1 1.07 10.44 21.28
N GLU A 2 0.14 9.49 21.21
CA GLU A 2 0.40 8.05 21.14
C GLU A 2 1.58 7.72 20.23
N ASP A 3 2.58 7.02 20.75
CA ASP A 3 3.69 6.49 19.96
C ASP A 3 3.08 5.48 18.97
N GLY A 4 2.74 5.96 17.77
CA GLY A 4 2.25 5.13 16.70
C GLY A 4 3.24 3.99 16.44
N TRP A 5 2.75 2.79 16.19
CA TRP A 5 3.57 1.59 15.96
C TRP A 5 4.49 1.70 14.73
N LEU A 6 4.35 2.75 13.93
CA LEU A 6 5.12 3.00 12.73
C LEU A 6 6.18 4.06 13.00
N THR A 7 7.43 3.63 12.91
CA THR A 7 8.60 4.50 12.84
C THR A 7 8.93 4.81 11.37
N PRO A 8 9.68 5.88 11.07
CA PRO A 8 10.13 6.17 9.69
C PRO A 8 10.89 5.00 9.03
N ASP A 9 11.57 4.17 9.82
CA ASP A 9 12.29 2.97 9.33
C ASP A 9 11.39 1.75 9.12
N SER A 10 10.09 1.85 9.45
CA SER A 10 9.14 0.76 9.30
C SER A 10 8.93 0.41 7.83
N LYS A 11 9.00 -0.88 7.52
CA LYS A 11 8.64 -1.42 6.21
C LYS A 11 7.21 -1.95 6.27
N ILE A 12 6.36 -1.45 5.38
CA ILE A 12 4.93 -1.70 5.38
C ILE A 12 4.58 -2.59 4.18
N SER A 13 4.08 -3.79 4.46
CA SER A 13 3.52 -4.66 3.42
C SER A 13 1.99 -4.54 3.43
N ILE A 14 1.42 -4.08 2.32
CA ILE A 14 -0.03 -3.96 2.15
C ILE A 14 -0.52 -5.11 1.28
N VAL A 15 -1.31 -6.01 1.87
CA VAL A 15 -1.85 -7.18 1.18
C VAL A 15 -3.29 -6.91 0.81
N VAL A 16 -3.60 -6.98 -0.49
CA VAL A 16 -4.97 -6.85 -1.00
C VAL A 16 -5.36 -8.16 -1.67
N PRO A 17 -6.34 -8.89 -1.12
CA PRO A 17 -6.89 -10.05 -1.80
C PRO A 17 -7.74 -9.60 -2.99
N CYS A 18 -7.47 -10.16 -4.16
CA CYS A 18 -8.11 -9.80 -5.41
C CYS A 18 -8.76 -11.03 -6.04
N TYR A 19 -10.05 -10.95 -6.36
CA TYR A 19 -10.80 -12.07 -6.95
C TYR A 19 -11.45 -11.64 -8.27
N ASN A 20 -10.97 -12.20 -9.38
CA ASN A 20 -11.59 -12.04 -10.72
C ASN A 20 -11.74 -10.57 -11.20
N GLU A 21 -10.79 -9.70 -10.84
CA GLU A 21 -10.84 -8.25 -11.05
C GLU A 21 -9.70 -7.71 -11.93
N GLU A 22 -9.29 -8.44 -12.99
CA GLU A 22 -8.13 -8.05 -13.82
C GLU A 22 -8.17 -6.60 -14.34
N GLU A 23 -9.35 -6.11 -14.73
CA GLU A 23 -9.52 -4.75 -15.24
C GLU A 23 -9.36 -3.68 -14.14
N CYS A 24 -9.78 -4.00 -12.91
CA CYS A 24 -9.71 -3.09 -11.76
C CYS A 24 -8.33 -3.10 -11.08
N LEU A 25 -7.56 -4.19 -11.19
CA LEU A 25 -6.22 -4.33 -10.60
C LEU A 25 -5.27 -3.20 -11.02
N THR A 26 -5.30 -2.83 -12.30
CA THR A 26 -4.42 -1.79 -12.83
C THR A 26 -4.77 -0.42 -12.27
N ALA A 27 -6.06 -0.12 -12.16
CA ALA A 27 -6.53 1.12 -11.55
C ALA A 27 -6.19 1.15 -10.05
N LEU A 28 -6.45 0.06 -9.33
CA LEU A 28 -6.12 -0.07 -7.91
C LEU A 28 -4.64 0.14 -7.64
N ALA A 29 -3.75 -0.55 -8.37
CA ALA A 29 -2.30 -0.41 -8.22
C ALA A 29 -1.84 1.04 -8.44
N ARG A 30 -2.40 1.72 -9.45
CA ARG A 30 -2.12 3.13 -9.75
C ARG A 30 -2.56 4.04 -8.61
N GLU A 31 -3.80 3.90 -8.14
CA GLU A 31 -4.34 4.75 -7.08
C GLU A 31 -3.60 4.52 -5.75
N MET A 32 -3.25 3.28 -5.41
CA MET A 32 -2.43 2.97 -4.24
C MET A 32 -1.06 3.64 -4.32
N LYS A 33 -0.38 3.56 -5.47
CA LYS A 33 0.92 4.23 -5.65
C LYS A 33 0.81 5.75 -5.49
N LEU A 34 -0.24 6.37 -6.02
CA LEU A 34 -0.47 7.81 -5.90
C LEU A 34 -0.78 8.22 -4.46
N ALA A 35 -1.57 7.42 -3.74
CA ALA A 35 -1.93 7.68 -2.35
C ALA A 35 -0.74 7.49 -1.38
N LEU A 36 0.14 6.52 -1.66
CA LEU A 36 1.26 6.16 -0.80
C LEU A 36 2.54 6.94 -1.11
N ALA A 37 2.71 7.49 -2.32
CA ALA A 37 3.90 8.25 -2.70
C ALA A 37 4.23 9.47 -1.79
N PRO A 38 3.24 10.22 -1.24
CA PRO A 38 3.51 11.31 -0.30
C PRO A 38 3.89 10.83 1.11
N LEU A 39 3.69 9.55 1.42
CA LEU A 39 4.03 8.99 2.70
C LEU A 39 5.52 8.65 2.71
N ASP A 40 6.26 9.25 3.64
CA ASP A 40 7.70 9.01 3.83
C ASP A 40 7.95 7.68 4.57
N TYR A 41 7.39 6.60 4.02
CA TYR A 41 7.54 5.24 4.51
C TYR A 41 7.99 4.31 3.39
N ASN A 42 8.71 3.26 3.76
CA ASN A 42 9.03 2.18 2.84
C ASN A 42 7.84 1.22 2.76
N TRP A 43 7.16 1.17 1.63
CA TRP A 43 5.96 0.34 1.44
C TRP A 43 6.06 -0.55 0.20
N GLU A 44 5.36 -1.69 0.27
CA GLU A 44 5.09 -2.56 -0.86
C GLU A 44 3.60 -2.93 -0.90
N VAL A 45 3.08 -3.15 -2.11
CA VAL A 45 1.69 -3.59 -2.33
C VAL A 45 1.71 -4.96 -2.98
N LEU A 46 1.08 -5.93 -2.32
CA LEU A 46 0.93 -7.30 -2.78
C LEU A 46 -0.53 -7.52 -3.15
N LEU A 47 -0.81 -7.65 -4.44
CA LEU A 47 -2.12 -8.03 -4.97
C LEU A 47 -2.12 -9.54 -5.15
N ILE A 48 -2.96 -10.27 -4.40
CA ILE A 48 -2.94 -11.74 -4.30
C ILE A 48 -4.30 -12.34 -4.65
#